data_AF-A0A847VNQ3-F1
#
_entry.id   AF-A0A847VNQ3-F1
#
_cell.length_a   1.000
_cell.length_b   1.000
_cell.length_c   1.000
_cell.angle_alpha   90.00
_cell.angle_beta   90.00
_cell.angle_gamma   90.00
#
_symmetry.space_group_name_H-M   'P 1'
#
loop_
_entity.id
_entity.type
_entity.pdbx_description
1 polymer ?
#
loop_
_entity_poly.entity_id
_entity_poly.type
_entity_poly.pdbx_seq_one_letter_code
_entity_poly.pdbx_strand_id
1 'polypeptide(L)'
;MTRDAGTPVVAVVGRFAVREAARLPALLGTAWRVAAVPSEETQRTEVIGQARALVATRFDAGVPVGTDLELIQSPVAGYDHVDLAAVPPQASFCNAREHEGAVAEYVLAAMLEWVIGLRRLDAGLRRGDWSGGVAVAGAHHRELAGATLGMIGLG
;
A
#
# COMPACT_ATOMS: atom_id res chain seq x y z
N MET A 1 -7.21 9.40 38.29
CA MET A 1 -6.25 10.49 37.97
C MET A 1 -6.26 10.67 36.46
N THR A 2 -7.17 11.49 35.94
CA THR A 2 -7.29 11.78 34.50
C THR A 2 -6.19 12.78 34.15
N ARG A 3 -5.12 12.31 33.51
CA ARG A 3 -4.04 13.18 33.01
C ARG A 3 -4.62 14.08 31.92
N ASP A 4 -4.44 15.38 32.09
CA ASP A 4 -4.56 16.36 31.01
C ASP A 4 -3.34 16.16 30.10
N ALA A 5 -3.43 15.17 29.22
CA ALA A 5 -2.42 14.93 28.21
C ALA A 5 -2.75 15.86 27.03
N GLY A 6 -1.84 16.78 26.72
CA GLY A 6 -1.98 17.64 25.55
C GLY A 6 -2.30 16.84 24.28
N THR A 7 -2.80 17.53 23.25
CA THR A 7 -3.29 16.92 22.01
C THR A 7 -2.39 15.78 21.51
N PRO A 8 -2.88 14.54 21.42
CA PRO A 8 -2.05 13.38 21.09
C PRO A 8 -1.49 13.48 19.68
N VAL A 9 -0.32 12.85 19.48
CA VAL A 9 0.46 12.96 18.24
C VAL A 9 0.35 11.67 17.45
N VAL A 10 0.05 11.81 16.15
CA VAL A 10 0.25 10.74 15.18
C VAL A 10 1.43 11.10 14.28
N ALA A 11 2.46 10.26 14.29
CA ALA A 11 3.60 10.39 13.40
C ALA A 11 3.32 9.61 12.11
N VAL A 12 3.32 10.29 10.97
CA VAL A 12 3.12 9.68 9.64
C VAL A 12 4.46 9.62 8.93
N VAL A 13 5.04 8.43 8.82
CA VAL A 13 6.44 8.24 8.45
C VAL A 13 6.60 7.68 7.04
N GLY A 14 7.50 8.28 6.26
CA GLY A 14 7.94 7.77 4.97
C GLY A 14 7.14 8.30 3.78
N ARG A 15 7.78 8.27 2.60
CA ARG A 15 7.31 8.96 1.37
C ARG A 15 5.89 8.63 0.92
N PHE A 16 5.43 7.40 1.14
CA PHE A 16 4.08 6.99 0.76
C PHE A 16 3.03 7.56 1.72
N ALA A 17 3.19 7.31 3.02
CA ALA A 17 2.19 7.69 4.04
C ALA A 17 2.06 9.21 4.20
N VAL A 18 3.18 9.96 4.12
CA VAL A 18 3.17 11.43 4.30
C VAL A 18 2.29 12.17 3.28
N ARG A 19 2.03 11.59 2.10
CA ARG A 19 1.14 12.20 1.10
C ARG A 19 -0.29 12.35 1.59
N GLU A 20 -0.72 11.46 2.48
CA GLU A 20 -2.07 11.46 3.04
C GLU A 20 -2.17 12.23 4.36
N ALA A 21 -1.03 12.64 4.95
CA ALA A 21 -0.99 13.29 6.27
C ALA A 21 -1.89 14.54 6.35
N ALA A 22 -2.00 15.33 5.27
CA ALA A 22 -2.83 16.52 5.24
C ALA A 22 -4.34 16.22 5.29
N ARG A 23 -4.77 15.01 4.91
CA ARG A 23 -6.18 14.60 4.91
C ARG A 23 -6.60 14.03 6.26
N LEU A 24 -5.67 13.45 7.03
CA LEU A 24 -5.95 12.81 8.32
C LEU A 24 -6.77 13.68 9.28
N PRO A 25 -6.46 14.98 9.51
CA PRO A 25 -7.20 15.79 10.47
C PRO A 25 -8.70 15.86 10.20
N ALA A 26 -9.12 15.85 8.93
CA ALA A 26 -10.53 15.90 8.55
C ALA A 26 -11.27 14.56 8.72
N LEU A 27 -10.53 13.45 8.89
CA LEU A 27 -11.05 12.10 9.04
C LEU A 27 -11.05 11.62 10.50
N LEU A 28 -10.37 12.35 11.39
CA LEU A 28 -10.26 11.99 12.80
C LEU A 28 -11.46 12.51 13.59
N GLY A 29 -12.08 11.65 14.38
CA GLY A 29 -13.21 12.01 15.25
C GLY A 29 -12.83 12.80 16.52
N THR A 30 -11.53 12.91 16.82
CA THR A 30 -11.00 13.66 17.96
C THR A 30 -9.82 14.53 17.53
N ALA A 31 -9.42 15.50 18.37
CA ALA A 31 -8.26 16.33 18.07
C ALA A 31 -6.95 15.53 18.14
N TRP A 32 -6.16 15.58 17.08
CA TRP A 32 -4.80 15.02 17.00
C TRP A 32 -3.86 16.00 16.33
N ARG A 33 -2.60 16.01 16.77
CA ARG A 33 -1.51 16.63 16.04
C ARG A 33 -0.95 15.63 15.04
N VAL A 34 -1.13 15.89 13.76
CA VAL A 34 -0.56 15.06 12.68
C VAL A 34 0.82 15.58 12.33
N ALA A 35 1.85 14.76 12.53
CA ALA A 35 3.22 15.09 12.17
C ALA A 35 3.65 14.26 10.95
N ALA A 36 3.82 14.90 9.79
CA ALA A 36 4.39 14.27 8.62
C ALA A 36 5.91 14.20 8.76
N VAL A 37 6.49 13.00 8.66
CA VAL A 37 7.92 12.73 8.87
C VAL A 37 8.48 12.04 7.62
N PRO A 38 8.93 12.81 6.61
CA PRO A 38 9.65 12.27 5.46
C PRO A 38 10.93 11.52 5.88
N SER A 39 11.46 10.68 4.98
CA SER A 39 12.65 9.86 5.28
C SER A 39 13.89 10.66 5.68
N GLU A 40 14.03 11.90 5.20
CA GLU A 40 15.16 12.79 5.43
C GLU A 40 14.97 13.74 6.64
N GLU A 41 13.91 13.56 7.43
CA GLU A 41 13.56 14.48 8.51
C GLU A 41 14.53 14.40 9.71
N THR A 42 15.16 15.52 10.07
CA THR A 42 16.17 15.60 11.14
C THR A 42 15.58 15.32 12.51
N GLN A 43 14.32 15.71 12.74
CA GLN A 43 13.62 15.53 14.03
C GLN A 43 12.86 14.20 14.13
N ARG A 44 13.05 13.29 13.17
CA ARG A 44 12.31 12.03 13.06
C ARG A 44 12.28 11.23 14.36
N THR A 45 13.41 11.09 15.04
CA THR A 45 13.53 10.34 16.29
C THR A 45 12.67 10.94 17.39
N GLU A 46 12.71 12.27 17.55
CA GLU A 46 11.95 12.97 18.58
C GLU A 46 10.44 12.88 18.32
N VAL A 47 10.02 13.12 17.08
CA VAL A 47 8.60 13.07 16.70
C VAL A 47 8.02 11.68 16.88
N ILE A 48 8.75 10.63 16.46
CA ILE A 48 8.32 9.23 16.64
C ILE A 48 8.30 8.87 18.14
N GLY A 49 9.28 9.32 18.92
CA GLY A 49 9.37 9.05 20.35
C GLY A 49 8.23 9.64 21.18
N GLN A 50 7.60 10.71 20.70
CA GLN A 50 6.44 11.35 21.35
C GLN A 50 5.10 10.87 20.77
N ALA A 51 5.11 10.00 19.76
CA ALA A 51 3.90 9.59 19.06
C ALA A 51 3.10 8.57 19.87
N ARG A 52 1.79 8.81 19.97
CA ARG A 52 0.83 7.84 20.50
C ARG A 52 0.31 6.90 19.41
N ALA A 53 0.35 7.34 18.16
CA ALA A 53 0.10 6.52 16.99
C ALA A 53 1.19 6.71 15.93
N LEU A 54 1.59 5.63 15.26
CA LEU A 54 2.59 5.63 14.21
C LEU A 54 1.96 5.07 12.93
N VAL A 55 1.99 5.83 11.84
CA VAL A 55 1.66 5.34 10.49
C VAL A 55 2.96 5.10 9.74
N ALA A 56 3.30 3.83 9.46
CA ALA A 56 4.55 3.46 8.82
C ALA A 56 4.43 2.14 8.05
N THR A 57 5.17 2.00 6.95
CA THR A 57 5.22 0.75 6.15
C THR A 57 6.31 -0.24 6.61
N ARG A 58 7.17 0.18 7.54
CA ARG A 58 8.26 -0.62 8.10
C ARG A 58 8.37 -0.36 9.60
N PHE A 59 8.65 -1.40 10.37
CA PHE A 59 8.82 -1.28 11.81
C PHE A 59 9.73 -2.40 12.32
N ASP A 60 10.71 -2.04 13.15
CA ASP A 60 11.65 -2.93 13.80
C ASP A 60 12.11 -2.33 15.13
N ALA A 61 12.92 -3.07 15.90
CA ALA A 61 13.44 -2.64 17.20
C ALA A 61 14.31 -1.37 17.16
N GLY A 62 14.75 -0.92 15.98
CA GLY A 62 15.49 0.32 15.79
C GLY A 62 14.61 1.56 15.67
N VAL A 63 13.29 1.41 15.55
CA VAL A 63 12.35 2.54 15.49
C VAL A 63 12.18 3.12 16.90
N PRO A 64 12.49 4.42 17.11
CA PRO A 64 12.59 5.01 18.44
C PRO A 64 11.21 5.43 18.98
N VAL A 65 10.37 4.46 19.32
CA VAL A 65 9.03 4.71 19.87
C VAL A 65 9.06 4.96 21.37
N GLY A 66 8.13 5.80 21.84
CA GLY A 66 7.93 6.07 23.26
C GLY A 66 7.08 5.02 23.97
N THR A 67 7.05 5.10 25.31
CA THR A 67 6.20 4.24 26.15
C THR A 67 4.71 4.47 25.95
N ASP A 68 4.33 5.65 25.46
CA ASP A 68 2.95 6.07 25.24
C ASP A 68 2.40 5.65 23.86
N LEU A 69 3.16 4.89 23.07
CA LEU A 69 2.70 4.34 21.80
C LEU A 69 1.55 3.34 22.02
N GLU A 70 0.45 3.52 21.32
CA GLU A 70 -0.74 2.66 21.42
C GLU A 70 -1.10 1.98 20.09
N LEU A 71 -0.69 2.57 18.96
CA LEU A 71 -1.05 2.04 17.64
C LEU A 71 0.11 2.18 16.64
N ILE A 72 0.37 1.11 15.90
CA ILE A 72 1.16 1.12 14.68
C ILE A 72 0.23 0.71 13.53
N GLN A 73 -0.06 1.64 12.63
CA GLN A 73 -0.90 1.43 11.45
C GLN A 73 -0.01 1.35 10.20
N SER A 74 0.04 0.17 9.58
CA SER A 74 0.56 0.04 8.23
C SER A 74 -0.50 0.50 7.22
N PRO A 75 -0.18 1.42 6.30
CA PRO A 75 -1.10 1.86 5.25
C PRO A 75 -1.13 0.89 4.05
N VAL A 76 -0.55 -0.31 4.18
CA VAL A 76 -0.46 -1.32 3.13
C VAL A 76 -0.85 -2.70 3.69
N ALA A 77 -1.27 -3.61 2.80
CA ALA A 77 -1.67 -4.97 3.16
C ALA A 77 -0.49 -5.85 3.57
N GLY A 78 0.59 -5.86 2.78
CA GLY A 78 1.80 -6.62 3.10
C GLY A 78 2.56 -5.99 4.27
N TYR A 79 2.95 -6.80 5.25
CA TYR A 79 3.69 -6.36 6.43
C TYR A 79 4.95 -7.19 6.67
N ASP A 80 5.52 -7.79 5.62
CA ASP A 80 6.78 -8.55 5.66
C ASP A 80 7.98 -7.73 6.17
N HIS A 81 7.86 -6.40 6.19
CA HIS A 81 8.86 -5.47 6.71
C HIS A 81 8.57 -4.97 8.13
N VAL A 82 7.65 -5.65 8.83
CA VAL A 82 7.30 -5.36 10.22
C VAL A 82 7.74 -6.54 11.08
N ASP A 83 8.67 -6.28 12.00
CA ASP A 83 8.99 -7.20 13.06
C ASP A 83 7.90 -7.13 14.15
N LEU A 84 6.94 -8.06 14.09
CA LEU A 84 5.86 -8.13 15.07
C LEU A 84 6.35 -8.40 16.50
N ALA A 85 7.53 -9.01 16.67
CA ALA A 85 8.10 -9.25 18.00
C ALA A 85 8.69 -7.95 18.61
N ALA A 86 9.01 -6.96 17.78
CA ALA A 86 9.45 -5.64 18.22
C ALA A 86 8.29 -4.71 18.62
N VAL A 87 7.03 -5.07 18.30
CA VAL A 87 5.86 -4.26 18.65
C VAL A 87 5.72 -4.22 20.18
N PRO A 88 5.70 -3.01 20.80
CA PRO A 88 5.58 -2.91 22.25
C PRO A 88 4.29 -3.58 22.76
N PRO A 89 4.30 -4.27 23.92
CA PRO A 89 3.12 -4.98 24.43
C PRO A 89 1.88 -4.11 24.65
N GLN A 90 2.06 -2.80 24.86
CA GLN A 90 0.99 -1.83 25.02
C GLN A 90 0.40 -1.32 23.70
N ALA A 91 1.06 -1.58 22.57
CA ALA A 91 0.67 -1.10 21.26
C ALA A 91 0.03 -2.21 20.42
N SER A 92 -1.00 -1.85 19.66
CA SER A 92 -1.57 -2.71 18.64
C SER A 92 -0.91 -2.48 17.29
N PHE A 93 -0.74 -3.54 16.50
CA PHE A 93 -0.38 -3.43 15.09
C PHE A 93 -1.61 -3.70 14.21
N CYS A 94 -1.85 -2.83 13.24
CA CYS A 94 -2.92 -2.94 12.26
C CYS A 94 -2.36 -2.72 10.85
N ASN A 95 -2.93 -3.40 9.85
CA ASN A 95 -2.64 -3.18 8.44
C ASN A 95 -3.89 -2.75 7.67
N ALA A 96 -3.72 -2.25 6.44
CA ALA A 96 -4.83 -1.90 5.55
C ALA A 96 -5.12 -3.07 4.59
N ARG A 97 -6.39 -3.40 4.38
CA ARG A 97 -6.85 -4.43 3.43
C ARG A 97 -7.76 -3.76 2.38
N GLU A 98 -8.48 -4.50 1.57
CA GLU A 98 -9.46 -3.98 0.60
C GLU A 98 -8.86 -3.56 -0.76
N HIS A 99 -7.73 -4.15 -1.16
CA HIS A 99 -7.11 -3.93 -2.47
C HIS A 99 -7.49 -5.01 -3.50
N GLU A 100 -8.40 -5.92 -3.16
CA GLU A 100 -8.65 -7.16 -3.91
C GLU A 100 -9.29 -6.85 -5.27
N GLY A 101 -10.18 -5.86 -5.34
CA GLY A 101 -10.82 -5.45 -6.59
C GLY A 101 -9.81 -4.96 -7.62
N ALA A 102 -8.95 -4.00 -7.24
CA ALA A 102 -7.93 -3.46 -8.13
C ALA A 102 -6.89 -4.53 -8.54
N VAL A 103 -6.53 -5.44 -7.62
CA VAL A 103 -5.64 -6.56 -7.94
C VAL A 103 -6.30 -7.54 -8.90
N ALA A 104 -7.58 -7.87 -8.71
CA ALA A 104 -8.32 -8.76 -9.60
C ALA A 104 -8.44 -8.17 -11.01
N GLU A 105 -8.73 -6.87 -11.14
CA GLU A 105 -8.72 -6.15 -12.41
C GLU A 105 -7.36 -6.24 -13.10
N TYR A 106 -6.26 -6.02 -12.36
CA TYR A 106 -4.92 -6.15 -12.89
C TYR A 106 -4.62 -7.58 -13.37
N VAL A 107 -4.97 -8.60 -12.59
CA VAL A 107 -4.77 -10.01 -12.95
C VAL A 107 -5.53 -10.36 -14.22
N LEU A 108 -6.80 -9.97 -14.33
CA LEU A 108 -7.60 -10.19 -15.54
C LEU A 108 -7.01 -9.48 -16.75
N ALA A 109 -6.59 -8.22 -16.59
CA ALA A 109 -5.92 -7.46 -17.65
C ALA A 109 -4.62 -8.14 -18.11
N ALA A 110 -3.81 -8.61 -17.16
CA ALA A 110 -2.56 -9.32 -17.46
C ALA A 110 -2.80 -10.65 -18.17
N MET A 111 -3.83 -11.42 -17.77
CA MET A 111 -4.23 -12.66 -18.44
C MET A 111 -4.68 -12.42 -19.88
N LEU A 112 -5.47 -11.38 -20.12
CA LEU A 112 -5.92 -11.01 -21.46
C LEU A 112 -4.74 -10.54 -22.32
N GLU A 113 -3.87 -9.70 -21.79
CA GLU A 113 -2.66 -9.27 -22.49
C GLU A 113 -1.75 -10.46 -22.82
N TRP A 114 -1.60 -11.43 -21.92
CA TRP A 114 -0.80 -12.64 -22.17
C TRP A 114 -1.37 -13.47 -23.33
N VAL A 115 -2.70 -13.57 -23.41
CA VAL A 115 -3.38 -14.37 -24.42
C VAL A 115 -3.45 -13.67 -25.77
N ILE A 116 -3.80 -12.38 -25.78
CA ILE A 116 -4.08 -11.59 -26.98
C ILE A 116 -2.81 -10.90 -27.51
N GLY A 117 -1.91 -10.46 -26.62
CA GLY A 117 -0.74 -9.65 -26.97
C GLY A 117 -1.13 -8.26 -27.47
N LEU A 118 -2.14 -7.64 -26.86
CA LEU A 118 -2.76 -6.41 -27.34
C LEU A 118 -1.75 -5.26 -27.47
N ARG A 119 -0.82 -5.11 -26.52
CA ARG A 119 0.22 -4.05 -26.64
C ARG A 119 1.10 -4.22 -27.87
N ARG A 120 1.45 -5.47 -28.23
CA ARG A 120 2.25 -5.75 -29.43
C ARG A 120 1.45 -5.42 -30.69
N LEU A 121 0.18 -5.79 -30.73
CA LEU A 121 -0.73 -5.50 -31.85
C LEU A 121 -0.94 -3.99 -32.02
N ASP A 122 -1.21 -3.26 -30.93
CA ASP A 122 -1.31 -1.79 -30.95
C ASP A 122 -0.03 -1.13 -31.47
N ALA A 123 1.13 -1.55 -30.98
CA ALA A 123 2.41 -1.02 -31.44
C ALA A 123 2.66 -1.26 -32.93
N GLY A 124 2.30 -2.45 -33.45
CA GLY A 124 2.37 -2.77 -34.87
C GLY A 124 1.45 -1.88 -35.70
N LEU A 125 0.18 -1.78 -35.28
CA LEU A 125 -0.83 -1.00 -35.98
C LEU A 125 -0.43 0.47 -36.12
N ARG A 126 0.14 1.08 -35.08
CA ARG A 126 0.65 2.47 -35.11
C ARG A 126 1.76 2.69 -36.14
N ARG A 127 2.45 1.63 -36.58
CA ARG A 127 3.47 1.67 -37.64
C ARG A 127 2.93 1.22 -39.00
N GLY A 128 1.62 1.03 -39.13
CA GLY A 128 0.98 0.51 -40.34
C GLY A 128 1.17 -1.00 -40.56
N ASP A 129 1.63 -1.74 -39.54
CA ASP A 129 1.70 -3.19 -39.60
C ASP A 129 0.33 -3.78 -39.20
N TRP A 130 -0.35 -4.34 -40.20
CA TRP A 130 -1.66 -4.96 -40.07
C TRP A 130 -1.58 -6.49 -39.93
N SER A 131 -0.39 -7.08 -39.84
CA SER A 131 -0.18 -8.55 -39.88
C SER A 131 -0.96 -9.36 -38.85
N GLY A 132 -1.42 -8.74 -37.76
CA GLY A 132 -2.30 -9.38 -36.77
C GLY A 132 -3.80 -9.35 -37.09
N GLY A 133 -4.20 -8.72 -38.19
CA GLY A 133 -5.60 -8.52 -38.56
C GLY A 133 -6.19 -9.69 -39.36
N VAL A 134 -7.50 -9.90 -39.21
CA VAL A 134 -8.25 -10.94 -39.96
C VAL A 134 -8.17 -10.71 -41.47
N ALA A 135 -8.16 -9.44 -41.92
CA ALA A 135 -8.09 -9.08 -43.34
C ALA A 135 -6.81 -9.57 -44.04
N VAL A 136 -5.74 -9.85 -43.29
CA VAL A 136 -4.47 -10.37 -43.83
C VAL A 136 -4.18 -11.79 -43.36
N ALA A 137 -5.21 -12.51 -42.89
CA ALA A 137 -5.07 -13.85 -42.33
C ALA A 137 -4.01 -13.93 -41.21
N GLY A 138 -3.94 -12.90 -40.38
CA GLY A 138 -3.06 -12.86 -39.22
C GLY A 138 -3.30 -14.03 -38.28
N ALA A 139 -2.24 -14.46 -37.58
CA ALA A 139 -2.33 -15.59 -36.65
C ALA A 139 -3.36 -15.32 -35.55
N HIS A 140 -4.27 -16.27 -35.34
CA HIS A 140 -5.21 -16.20 -34.23
C HIS A 140 -4.48 -16.29 -32.90
N HIS A 141 -4.85 -15.41 -31.98
CA HIS A 141 -4.47 -15.56 -30.57
C HIS A 141 -5.32 -16.63 -29.91
N ARG A 142 -4.93 -17.08 -28.71
CA ARG A 142 -5.76 -17.99 -27.90
C ARG A 142 -6.93 -17.23 -27.28
N GLU A 143 -7.78 -17.93 -26.54
CA GLU A 143 -8.84 -17.34 -25.73
C GLU A 143 -8.65 -17.72 -24.27
N LEU A 144 -9.11 -16.87 -23.36
CA LEU A 144 -9.23 -17.24 -21.94
C LEU A 144 -10.48 -18.09 -21.68
N ALA A 145 -11.50 -17.99 -22.53
CA ALA A 145 -12.70 -18.81 -22.42
C ALA A 145 -12.33 -20.29 -22.52
N GLY A 146 -12.81 -21.09 -21.56
CA GLY A 146 -12.49 -22.52 -21.48
C GLY A 146 -11.11 -22.86 -20.92
N ALA A 147 -10.28 -21.86 -20.59
CA ALA A 147 -9.01 -22.10 -19.91
C ALA A 147 -9.21 -22.43 -18.42
N THR A 148 -8.25 -23.15 -17.83
CA THR A 148 -8.21 -23.42 -16.38
C THR A 148 -7.34 -22.40 -15.67
N LEU A 149 -7.90 -21.70 -14.68
CA LEU A 149 -7.16 -20.78 -13.81
C LEU A 149 -6.73 -21.51 -12.52
N GLY A 150 -5.43 -21.67 -12.32
CA GLY A 150 -4.86 -22.10 -11.06
C GLY A 150 -4.61 -20.91 -10.13
N MET A 151 -5.09 -20.98 -8.89
CA MET A 151 -4.87 -19.96 -7.86
C MET A 151 -4.10 -20.57 -6.69
N ILE A 152 -3.07 -19.86 -6.20
CA ILE A 152 -2.34 -20.23 -4.99
C ILE A 152 -2.72 -19.21 -3.92
N GLY A 153 -3.52 -19.64 -2.94
CA GLY A 153 -4.18 -18.78 -1.96
C GLY A 153 -5.56 -18.29 -2.43
N LEU A 154 -6.53 -18.34 -1.52
CA LEU A 154 -7.92 -17.93 -1.74
C LEU A 154 -8.45 -17.27 -0.46
N GLY A 155 -7.84 -16.14 -0.08
CA GLY A 155 -8.15 -15.38 1.12
C GLY A 155 -8.41 -13.92 0.82
#